data_AF-A0A8J5LYJ3-F1
#
_entry.id   AF-A0A8J5LYJ3-F1
#
_cell.length_a   1.000
_cell.length_b   1.000
_cell.length_c   1.000
_cell.angle_alpha   90.00
_cell.angle_beta   90.00
_cell.angle_gamma   90.00
#
_symmetry.space_group_name_H-M   'P 1'
#
loop_
_entity.id
_entity.type
_entity.pdbx_description
1 polymer ?
#
loop_
_entity_poly.entity_id
_entity_poly.type
_entity_poly.pdbx_seq_one_letter_code
_entity_poly.pdbx_strand_id
1 'polypeptide(L)' 'MLDGSDMPSRNLQKRLSDVRCIMTTIESEAKRSGLWQAQQSVEDAVNVFASCASSIAVPRDTAKRRKRRQGQL' A
#
# COMPACT_ATOMS: atom_id res chain seq x y z
N MET A 1 -2.30 -15.33 6.57
CA MET A 1 -1.62 -14.19 5.92
C MET A 1 -0.16 -14.61 5.74
N LEU A 2 0.39 -14.59 4.53
CA LEU A 2 1.81 -14.91 4.30
C LEU A 2 2.66 -14.01 5.16
N ASP A 3 3.60 -14.54 5.95
CA ASP A 3 4.52 -13.74 6.74
C ASP A 3 5.68 -13.23 5.89
N GLY A 4 6.34 -12.14 6.30
CA GLY A 4 7.53 -11.66 5.61
C GLY A 4 8.66 -12.69 5.63
N SER A 5 8.77 -13.47 6.71
CA SER A 5 9.75 -14.55 6.82
C SER A 5 9.60 -15.63 5.75
N ASP A 6 8.38 -15.83 5.22
CA ASP A 6 8.08 -16.80 4.17
C ASP A 6 8.57 -16.37 2.78
N MET A 7 8.97 -15.10 2.60
CA MET A 7 9.42 -14.59 1.31
C MET A 7 10.90 -14.94 1.06
N PRO A 8 11.24 -15.56 -0.09
CA PRO A 8 12.57 -16.13 -0.34
C PRO A 8 13.67 -15.09 -0.55
N SER A 9 13.33 -13.80 -0.62
CA SER A 9 14.32 -12.73 -0.71
C SER A 9 13.87 -11.46 0.02
N ARG A 10 14.84 -10.69 0.50
CA ARG A 10 14.60 -9.37 1.11
C ARG A 10 13.86 -8.40 0.20
N ASN A 11 14.02 -8.52 -1.12
CA ASN A 11 13.29 -7.68 -2.07
C ASN A 11 11.80 -8.05 -2.10
N LEU A 12 11.46 -9.34 -2.08
CA LEU A 12 10.08 -9.80 -2.00
C LEU A 12 9.44 -9.46 -0.65
N GLN A 13 10.21 -9.54 0.44
CA GLN A 13 9.78 -9.07 1.77
C GLN A 13 9.38 -7.59 1.76
N LYS A 14 10.22 -6.74 1.17
CA LYS A 14 9.92 -5.31 1.03
C LYS A 14 8.68 -5.07 0.18
N ARG A 15 8.56 -5.73 -0.97
CA ARG A 15 7.37 -5.61 -1.83
C ARG A 15 6.09 -6.02 -1.10
N LEU A 16 6.14 -7.11 -0.32
CA LEU A 16 5.00 -7.53 0.51
C LEU A 16 4.67 -6.48 1.57
N SER A 17 5.68 -5.92 2.23
CA SER A 17 5.50 -4.84 3.21
C SER A 17 4.88 -3.59 2.58
N ASP A 18 5.33 -3.20 1.38
CA ASP A 18 4.79 -2.06 0.63
C ASP A 18 3.31 -2.30 0.30
N VAL A 19 2.97 -3.48 -0.21
CA VAL A 19 1.58 -3.85 -0.52
C VAL A 19 0.70 -3.80 0.73
N ARG A 20 1.16 -4.36 1.86
CA ARG A 20 0.40 -4.31 3.12
C ARG A 20 0.17 -2.87 3.57
N CYS A 21 1.20 -2.03 3.52
CA CYS A 21 1.10 -0.62 3.89
C CYS A 21 0.06 0.13 3.05
N ILE A 22 0.11 -0.06 1.73
CA ILE A 22 -0.87 0.52 0.78
C ILE A 22 -2.28 0.04 1.12
N MET A 23 -2.48 -1.27 1.28
CA MET A 23 -3.80 -1.83 1.58
C MET A 23 -4.34 -1.33 2.91
N THR A 24 -3.54 -1.33 3.98
CA THR A 24 -3.96 -0.77 5.27
C THR A 24 -4.37 0.70 5.15
N THR A 25 -3.66 1.51 4.36
CA THR A 25 -4.01 2.92 4.14
C THR A 25 -5.38 3.04 3.46
N ILE A 26 -5.63 2.22 2.45
CA ILE A 26 -6.92 2.20 1.72
C ILE A 26 -8.05 1.75 2.63
N GLU A 27 -7.87 0.67 3.39
CA GLU A 27 -8.89 0.18 4.33
C GLU A 27 -9.21 1.24 5.39
N SER A 28 -8.20 1.94 5.92
CA SER A 28 -8.40 3.05 6.86
C SER A 28 -9.18 4.21 6.22
N GLU A 29 -8.87 4.57 4.97
CA GLU A 29 -9.59 5.62 4.25
C GLU A 29 -11.04 5.23 3.96
N ALA A 30 -11.26 4.01 3.47
CA ALA A 30 -12.59 3.49 3.21
C ALA A 30 -13.47 3.47 4.46
N LYS A 31 -12.90 3.07 5.61
CA LYS A 31 -13.60 3.12 6.91
C LYS A 31 -13.95 4.54 7.31
N ARG A 32 -13.03 5.49 7.14
CA ARG A 32 -13.23 6.91 7.47
C ARG A 32 -14.32 7.56 6.62
N SER A 33 -14.37 7.20 5.34
CA SER A 33 -15.31 7.74 4.35
C SER A 33 -16.64 6.98 4.30
N GLY A 34 -16.84 5.99 5.17
CA GLY A 34 -18.08 5.19 5.21
C GLY A 34 -18.28 4.25 4.01
N LEU A 35 -17.24 4.03 3.20
CA LEU A 35 -17.28 3.15 2.02
C LEU A 35 -16.97 1.69 2.38
N TRP A 36 -16.51 1.42 3.60
CA TRP A 36 -16.15 0.08 4.05
C TRP A 36 -17.39 -0.77 4.35
N GLN A 37 -17.43 -2.00 3.82
CA GLN A 37 -18.48 -2.98 4.08
C GLN A 37 -17.85 -4.31 4.51
N ALA A 38 -18.52 -5.04 5.40
CA ALA A 38 -17.99 -6.29 5.97
C ALA A 38 -17.99 -7.47 4.98
N GLN A 39 -18.90 -7.47 4.01
CA GLN A 39 -18.91 -8.39 2.87
C GLN A 39 -18.98 -7.56 1.60
N GLN A 40 -17.98 -7.71 0.73
CA GLN A 40 -17.86 -6.98 -0.52
C GLN A 40 -17.70 -7.98 -1.65
N SER A 41 -18.36 -7.71 -2.78
CA SER A 41 -18.00 -8.36 -4.04
C SER A 41 -16.62 -7.90 -4.49
N VAL A 42 -16.04 -8.60 -5.48
CA VAL A 42 -14.77 -8.15 -6.07
C VAL A 42 -14.94 -6.77 -6.70
N GLU A 43 -16.08 -6.53 -7.35
CA GLU A 43 -16.43 -5.26 -7.96
C GLU A 43 -16.50 -4.13 -6.93
N ASP A 44 -17.12 -4.37 -5.78
CA ASP A 44 -17.19 -3.38 -4.70
C ASP A 44 -15.81 -3.04 -4.14
N ALA A 45 -14.96 -4.06 -3.93
CA ALA A 45 -13.60 -3.85 -3.46
C ALA A 45 -12.77 -3.01 -4.45
N VAL A 46 -12.95 -3.24 -5.77
CA VAL A 46 -12.30 -2.43 -6.82
C VAL A 46 -12.80 -0.98 -6.78
N ASN A 47 -14.11 -0.76 -6.59
CA ASN A 47 -14.69 0.58 -6.50
C ASN A 47 -14.19 1.33 -5.25
N VAL A 48 -14.08 0.64 -4.10
CA VAL A 48 -13.50 1.21 -2.87
C VAL A 48 -12.04 1.59 -3.08
N PHE A 49 -11.26 0.71 -3.71
CA PHE A 49 -9.86 1.00 -4.05
C PHE A 49 -9.75 2.25 -4.94
N ALA A 50 -10.53 2.32 -6.02
CA ALA A 50 -10.52 3.45 -6.94
C ALA A 50 -10.88 4.77 -6.24
N SER A 51 -11.87 4.73 -5.34
CA SER A 51 -12.30 5.89 -4.56
C SER A 51 -11.23 6.36 -3.57
N CYS A 52 -10.42 5.44 -3.04
CA CYS A 52 -9.36 5.75 -2.08
C CYS A 52 -7.99 5.99 -2.74
N ALA A 53 -7.86 5.89 -4.07
CA ALA A 53 -6.58 5.93 -4.77
C ALA A 53 -5.76 7.22 -4.52
N SER A 54 -6.43 8.34 -4.24
CA SER A 54 -5.78 9.61 -3.90
C SER A 54 -4.96 9.54 -2.59
N SER A 55 -5.38 8.71 -1.62
CA SER A 55 -4.73 8.56 -0.31
C SER A 55 -3.34 7.91 -0.38
N ILE A 56 -3.07 7.17 -1.46
CA ILE A 56 -1.79 6.48 -1.71
C ILE A 56 -0.97 7.16 -2.80
N ALA A 57 -1.45 8.29 -3.33
CA ALA A 57 -0.76 9.01 -4.39
C ALA A 57 0.57 9.56 -3.88
N VAL A 58 1.66 9.14 -4.52
CA VAL A 58 3.01 9.65 -4.19
C VAL A 58 3.18 11.02 -4.86
N PRO A 59 3.49 12.09 -4.09
CA PRO A 59 3.76 13.41 -4.66
C PRO A 59 4.84 13.34 -5.75
N ARG A 60 4.66 14.07 -6.85
CA ARG A 60 5.62 14.10 -7.96
C ARG A 60 7.04 14.50 -7.53
N ASP A 61 7.15 15.29 -6.47
CA ASP A 61 8.42 15.79 -5.96
C ASP A 61 9.19 14.77 -5.10
N THR A 62 8.50 13.82 -4.47
CA THR A 62 9.14 12.73 -3.72
C THR A 62 9.57 11.58 -4.63
N ALA A 63 8.96 11.43 -5.81
CA ALA A 63 9.34 10.42 -6.81
C ALA A 63 10.80 10.57 -7.30
N LYS A 64 11.33 11.80 -7.34
CA LYS A 64 12.71 12.08 -7.79
C LYS A 64 13.74 12.03 -6.65
N ARG A 65 13.30 12.08 -5.40
CA ARG A 65 14.18 12.06 -4.22
C ARG A 65 14.28 10.65 -3.63
N ARG A 66 14.77 9.69 -4.41
CA ARG A 66 15.34 8.48 -3.82
C ARG A 66 16.58 8.90 -3.03
N LYS A 67 16.46 9.02 -1.71
CA LYS A 67 17.56 9.33 -0.79
C LYS A 67 18.63 8.25 -0.96
N ARG A 68 19.62 8.50 -1.81
CA ARG A 68 20.84 7.69 -1.89
C ARG A 68 21.57 7.91 -0.58
N ARG A 69 21.83 6.85 0.20
CA ARG A 69 22.75 6.94 1.33
C ARG A 69 24.12 7.30 0.75
N GLN A 70 24.50 8.57 0.84
CA GLN A 70 25.91 8.96 0.69
C GLN A 70 26.58 8.65 2.02
N GLY A 71 27.69 7.91 1.99
CA GLY A 71 28.47 7.59 3.20
C GLY A 71 28.49 6.12 3.62
N GLN A 72 28.38 5.16 2.70
CA GLN A 72 28.91 3.82 2.94
C GLN A 72 29.91 3.49 1.82
N LEU A 73 31.13 3.96 2.02
CA LEU A 73 32.36 3.36 1.51
C LEU A 73 33.08 2.76 2.73
#